data_AF-A0A7J4JHK1-F1
#
_entry.id   AF-A0A7J4JHK1-F1
#
_cell.length_a   1.000
_cell.length_b   1.000
_cell.length_c   1.000
_cell.angle_alpha   90.00
_cell.angle_beta   90.00
_cell.angle_gamma   90.00
#
_symmetry.space_group_name_H-M   'P 1'
#
loop_
_entity.id
_entity.type
_entity.pdbx_description
1 polymer ?
#
loop_
_entity_poly.entity_id
_entity_poly.type
_entity_poly.pdbx_seq_one_letter_code
_entity_poly.pdbx_strand_id
1 'polypeptide(L)'
;SAQCTDSDGGKNKYESGIVTEQEESFQDTCDGENMKEYFCNVEGTASYTTLPCVNGCLDAACQLANEQPKASAPEEEEDNTFKYYFYGVIILIIIALYIYVFKWKKKKRRY
;
A
#
# COMPACT_ATOMS: atom_id res chain seq x y z
N SER A 1 0.42 21.92 33.69
CA SER A 1 0.13 21.54 32.30
C SER A 1 0.35 20.05 32.21
N ALA A 2 -0.68 19.25 31.95
CA ALA A 2 -0.45 17.88 31.53
C ALA A 2 0.19 17.95 30.14
N GLN A 3 1.31 17.25 29.95
CA GLN A 3 1.94 17.10 28.64
C GLN A 3 1.42 15.80 28.05
N CYS A 4 0.46 15.94 27.15
CA CYS A 4 -0.02 14.86 26.31
C CYS A 4 0.41 15.12 24.88
N THR A 5 0.95 14.09 24.24
CA THR A 5 1.28 14.10 22.81
C THR A 5 0.61 12.93 22.12
N ASP A 6 0.12 13.18 20.92
CA ASP A 6 -0.64 12.24 20.12
C ASP A 6 0.04 12.12 18.74
N SER A 7 0.36 10.89 18.33
CA SER A 7 1.14 10.65 17.11
C SER A 7 0.35 10.79 15.82
N ASP A 8 -0.98 10.63 15.86
CA ASP A 8 -1.84 10.66 14.66
C ASP A 8 -2.67 11.95 14.52
N GLY A 9 -2.57 12.84 15.51
CA GLY A 9 -3.19 14.16 15.49
C GLY A 9 -4.61 14.22 16.03
N GLY A 10 -5.05 13.24 16.84
CA GLY A 10 -6.25 13.36 17.65
C GLY A 10 -7.13 12.12 17.56
N LYS A 11 -8.31 12.26 16.93
CA LYS A 11 -9.26 11.14 16.76
C LYS A 11 -9.18 10.62 15.33
N ASN A 12 -8.02 10.11 14.93
CA ASN A 12 -7.73 9.57 13.62
C ASN A 12 -7.78 8.02 13.56
N LYS A 13 -9.01 7.50 13.49
CA LYS A 13 -9.26 6.05 13.35
C LYS A 13 -8.67 5.34 12.12
N TYR A 14 -8.01 6.05 11.20
CA TYR A 14 -7.46 5.46 9.95
C TYR A 14 -5.94 5.32 9.99
N GLU A 15 -5.29 5.80 11.05
CA GLU A 15 -3.85 5.70 11.26
C GLU A 15 -3.63 5.10 12.64
N SER A 16 -2.57 4.31 12.84
CA SER A 16 -2.28 3.80 14.18
C SER A 16 -1.65 4.88 15.03
N GLY A 17 -2.29 5.21 16.15
CA GLY A 17 -1.87 6.20 17.11
C GLY A 17 -1.26 5.65 18.39
N ILE A 18 -0.38 6.44 18.98
CA ILE A 18 0.10 6.30 20.36
C ILE A 18 -0.03 7.67 21.04
N VAL A 19 -0.81 7.71 22.11
CA VAL A 19 -0.84 8.84 23.03
C VAL A 19 0.19 8.62 24.12
N THR A 20 1.02 9.63 24.38
CA THR A 20 1.95 9.65 25.51
C THR A 20 1.54 10.76 26.47
N GLU A 21 1.29 10.40 27.73
CA GLU A 21 1.03 11.32 28.83
C GLU A 21 2.06 11.08 29.93
N GLN A 22 2.93 12.07 30.15
CA GLN A 22 4.06 11.95 31.10
C GLN A 22 4.99 10.78 30.76
N GLU A 23 4.89 9.66 31.49
CA GLU A 23 5.68 8.43 31.28
C GLU A 23 4.80 7.24 30.83
N GLU A 24 3.47 7.45 30.72
CA GLU A 24 2.53 6.44 30.28
C GLU A 24 2.26 6.58 28.78
N SER A 25 2.05 5.44 28.11
CA SER A 25 1.70 5.40 26.69
C SER A 25 0.47 4.54 26.47
N PHE A 26 -0.38 4.98 25.57
CA PHE A 26 -1.65 4.35 25.23
C PHE A 26 -1.72 4.21 23.72
N GLN A 27 -1.69 2.98 23.23
CA GLN A 27 -1.81 2.67 21.81
C GLN A 27 -3.26 2.42 21.46
N ASP A 28 -3.67 2.83 20.26
CA ASP A 28 -4.97 2.45 19.73
C ASP A 28 -5.10 0.95 19.60
N THR A 29 -6.33 0.45 19.75
CA THR A 29 -6.57 -0.99 19.64
C THR A 29 -7.85 -1.29 18.89
N CYS A 30 -7.84 -2.41 18.18
CA CYS A 30 -9.04 -2.98 17.59
C CYS A 30 -9.79 -3.80 18.65
N ASP A 31 -11.08 -3.51 18.81
CA ASP A 31 -12.05 -4.29 19.58
C ASP A 31 -13.18 -4.75 18.66
N GLY A 32 -12.94 -5.89 18.00
CA GLY A 32 -13.81 -6.41 16.94
C GLY A 32 -13.85 -5.48 15.72
N GLU A 33 -15.05 -4.99 15.39
CA GLU A 33 -15.28 -4.02 14.30
C GLU A 33 -15.19 -2.56 14.76
N ASN A 34 -14.77 -2.32 16.00
CA ASN A 34 -14.57 -0.97 16.53
C ASN A 34 -13.09 -0.73 16.82
N MET A 35 -12.69 0.53 16.72
CA MET A 35 -11.39 1.02 17.15
C MET A 35 -11.54 1.76 18.47
N LYS A 36 -10.76 1.37 19.46
CA LYS A 36 -10.51 2.14 20.66
C LYS A 36 -9.39 3.13 20.34
N GLU A 37 -9.80 4.36 20.14
CA GLU A 37 -8.97 5.51 19.79
C GLU A 37 -8.53 6.22 21.06
N TYR A 38 -7.24 6.31 21.31
CA TYR A 38 -6.67 7.17 22.34
C TYR A 38 -6.33 8.53 21.74
N PHE A 39 -6.63 9.61 22.45
CA PHE A 39 -6.35 10.96 21.98
C PHE A 39 -6.03 11.92 23.14
N CYS A 40 -5.33 13.01 22.85
CA CYS A 40 -5.16 14.12 23.81
C CYS A 40 -6.42 15.00 23.84
N ASN A 41 -7.05 15.13 25.01
CA ASN A 41 -8.24 15.96 25.16
C ASN A 41 -7.89 17.46 25.31
N VAL A 42 -8.93 18.30 25.45
CA VAL A 42 -8.77 19.77 25.60
C VAL A 42 -8.07 20.20 26.89
N GLU A 43 -8.02 19.34 27.90
CA GLU A 43 -7.29 19.57 29.16
C GLU A 43 -5.82 19.15 29.06
N GLY A 44 -5.42 18.56 27.92
CA GLY A 44 -4.08 18.04 27.68
C GLY A 44 -3.81 16.72 28.39
N THR A 45 -4.84 15.92 28.68
CA THR A 45 -4.72 14.58 29.29
C THR A 45 -5.15 13.49 28.31
N ALA A 46 -4.63 12.27 28.51
CA ALA A 46 -5.00 11.13 27.69
C ALA A 46 -6.46 10.76 27.92
N SER A 47 -7.19 10.53 26.83
CA SER A 47 -8.57 10.05 26.85
C SER A 47 -8.78 9.03 25.74
N TYR A 48 -9.92 8.36 25.71
CA TYR A 48 -10.23 7.44 24.63
C TYR A 48 -11.69 7.53 24.17
N THR A 49 -11.94 7.11 22.95
CA THR A 49 -13.28 6.94 22.39
C THR A 49 -13.35 5.65 21.58
N THR A 50 -14.56 5.18 21.29
CA THR A 50 -14.78 3.97 20.49
C THR A 50 -15.43 4.37 19.18
N LEU A 51 -14.78 4.08 18.07
CA LEU A 51 -15.19 4.48 16.73
C LEU A 51 -15.48 3.24 15.88
N PRO A 52 -16.62 3.17 15.17
CA PRO A 52 -16.91 2.03 14.31
C PRO A 52 -16.06 2.04 13.04
N CYS A 53 -15.55 0.86 12.67
CA CYS A 53 -14.82 0.59 11.43
C CYS A 53 -15.69 -0.24 10.48
N VAL A 54 -16.34 0.42 9.52
CA VAL A 54 -17.28 -0.22 8.58
C VAL A 54 -16.64 -1.34 7.76
N ASN A 55 -15.34 -1.24 7.46
CA ASN A 55 -14.61 -2.26 6.68
C ASN A 55 -13.67 -3.11 7.56
N GLY A 56 -13.90 -3.11 8.88
CA GLY A 56 -13.06 -3.82 9.84
C GLY A 56 -11.90 -2.98 10.38
N CYS A 57 -11.37 -3.44 11.52
CA CYS A 57 -10.21 -2.88 12.19
C CYS A 57 -9.07 -3.89 12.12
N LEU A 58 -7.90 -3.45 11.65
CA LEU A 58 -6.70 -4.27 11.54
C LEU A 58 -5.48 -3.40 11.87
N ASP A 59 -4.49 -3.97 12.55
CA ASP A 59 -3.25 -3.30 12.92
C ASP A 59 -3.46 -1.93 13.60
N ALA A 60 -4.44 -1.87 14.50
CA ALA A 60 -4.84 -0.66 15.21
C ALA A 60 -5.21 0.51 14.27
N ALA A 61 -5.90 0.22 13.16
CA ALA A 61 -6.49 1.20 12.26
C ALA A 61 -7.76 0.64 11.55
N CYS A 62 -8.75 1.50 11.29
CA CYS A 62 -9.89 1.18 10.44
C CYS A 62 -9.46 1.06 8.97
N GLN A 63 -9.95 0.02 8.29
CA GLN A 63 -9.67 -0.18 6.87
C GLN A 63 -10.53 0.73 5.98
N LEU A 64 -9.95 1.25 4.90
CA LEU A 64 -10.71 1.93 3.85
C LEU A 64 -11.38 0.89 2.93
N ALA A 65 -12.51 1.25 2.31
CA ALA A 65 -13.29 0.30 1.49
C ALA A 65 -12.53 -0.28 0.28
N ASN A 66 -11.41 0.34 -0.09
CA ASN A 66 -10.57 -0.04 -1.22
C ASN A 66 -9.26 -0.72 -0.77
N GLU A 67 -8.98 -0.74 0.53
CA GLU A 67 -7.89 -1.50 1.12
C GLU A 67 -8.46 -2.87 1.45
N GLN A 68 -8.54 -3.73 0.43
CA GLN A 68 -8.58 -5.15 0.74
C GLN A 68 -7.36 -5.47 1.60
N PRO A 69 -7.52 -6.27 2.68
CA PRO A 69 -6.38 -6.74 3.43
C PRO A 69 -5.44 -7.37 2.40
N LYS A 70 -4.21 -6.87 2.30
CA LYS A 70 -3.12 -7.56 1.62
C LYS A 70 -2.87 -8.80 2.47
N ALA A 71 -3.77 -9.78 2.36
CA ALA A 71 -3.74 -11.05 3.05
C ALA A 71 -2.34 -11.58 2.81
N SER A 72 -1.51 -11.54 3.86
CA SER A 72 -0.13 -12.01 3.91
C SER A 72 0.39 -12.29 2.53
N ALA A 73 0.84 -11.26 1.80
CA ALA A 73 1.31 -11.47 0.46
C ALA A 73 2.31 -12.62 0.53
N PRO A 74 2.04 -13.80 -0.07
CA PRO A 74 3.14 -14.69 -0.37
C PRO A 74 4.08 -13.81 -1.19
N GLU A 75 5.36 -13.80 -0.81
CA GLU A 75 6.44 -13.13 -1.56
C GLU A 75 6.05 -13.10 -3.03
N GLU A 76 5.75 -11.91 -3.56
CA GLU A 76 5.16 -11.76 -4.88
C GLU A 76 6.14 -12.40 -5.88
N GLU A 77 5.88 -13.63 -6.32
CA GLU A 77 6.57 -14.22 -7.46
C GLU A 77 6.20 -13.31 -8.64
N GLU A 78 7.13 -12.43 -9.01
CA GLU A 78 6.97 -11.55 -10.15
C GLU A 78 6.63 -12.41 -11.39
N ASP A 79 5.36 -12.39 -11.80
CA ASP A 79 4.90 -13.08 -12.99
C ASP A 79 5.55 -12.43 -14.23
N ASN A 80 6.69 -12.98 -14.60
CA ASN A 80 7.52 -12.52 -15.70
C ASN A 80 6.95 -12.92 -17.08
N THR A 81 5.77 -13.55 -17.15
CA THR A 81 5.13 -14.00 -18.40
C THR A 81 4.93 -12.85 -19.37
N PHE A 82 4.49 -11.67 -18.89
CA PHE A 82 4.28 -10.50 -19.74
C PHE A 82 5.58 -9.99 -20.37
N LYS A 83 6.68 -10.02 -19.61
CA LYS A 83 8.00 -9.58 -20.06
C LYS A 83 8.56 -10.48 -21.16
N TYR A 84 8.43 -11.80 -21.02
CA TYR A 84 8.87 -12.74 -22.05
C TYR A 84 8.03 -12.66 -23.33
N TYR A 85 6.72 -12.44 -23.21
CA TYR A 85 5.87 -12.19 -24.37
C TYR A 85 6.33 -10.94 -25.14
N PHE A 86 6.62 -9.84 -24.43
CA PHE A 86 7.11 -8.60 -25.04
C PHE A 86 8.45 -8.78 -25.74
N TYR A 87 9.42 -9.46 -25.12
CA TYR A 87 10.69 -9.78 -25.76
C TYR A 87 10.53 -10.70 -26.98
N GLY A 88 9.62 -11.68 -26.91
CA GLY A 88 9.29 -12.53 -28.06
C GLY A 88 8.78 -11.72 -29.26
N VAL A 89 7.86 -10.78 -29.02
CA VAL A 89 7.35 -9.88 -30.07
C VAL A 89 8.47 -9.01 -30.66
N ILE A 90 9.32 -8.41 -29.81
CA ILE A 90 10.46 -7.60 -30.28
C ILE A 90 11.42 -8.41 -31.15
N ILE A 91 11.77 -9.63 -30.73
CA ILE A 91 12.68 -10.50 -31.48
C ILE A 91 12.08 -10.84 -32.87
N LEU A 92 10.78 -11.14 -32.95
CA LEU A 92 10.10 -11.40 -34.21
C LEU A 92 10.12 -10.18 -35.15
N ILE A 93 9.90 -8.98 -34.61
CA ILE A 93 9.99 -7.73 -35.39
C ILE A 93 11.40 -7.54 -35.93
N ILE A 94 12.43 -7.72 -35.11
CA ILE A 94 13.84 -7.59 -35.53
C ILE A 94 14.18 -8.59 -36.64
N ILE A 95 13.75 -9.85 -36.52
CA ILE A 95 13.97 -10.88 -37.54
C ILE A 95 13.27 -10.49 -38.85
N ALA A 96 12.02 -10.03 -38.79
CA ALA A 96 11.28 -9.59 -39.96
C ALA A 96 11.96 -8.41 -40.67
N LEU A 97 12.43 -7.41 -39.90
CA LEU A 97 13.18 -6.27 -40.42
C LEU A 97 14.52 -6.71 -41.05
N TYR A 98 15.24 -7.62 -40.42
CA TYR A 98 16.48 -8.17 -40.96
C TYR A 98 16.24 -8.89 -42.30
N ILE A 99 15.23 -9.75 -42.38
CA ILE A 99 14.84 -10.43 -43.62
C ILE A 99 14.45 -9.43 -44.70
N TYR A 100 13.66 -8.40 -44.34
CA TYR A 100 13.26 -7.35 -45.26
C TYR A 100 14.48 -6.62 -45.85
N VAL A 101 15.39 -6.15 -44.99
CA VAL A 101 16.62 -5.44 -45.41
C VAL A 101 17.53 -6.35 -46.23
N PHE A 102 17.67 -7.62 -45.85
CA PHE A 102 18.50 -8.59 -46.57
C PHE A 102 17.94 -8.88 -47.97
N LYS A 103 16.62 -9.12 -48.07
CA LYS A 103 15.92 -9.28 -49.36
C LYS A 103 16.04 -8.01 -50.21
N TRP A 104 15.89 -6.83 -49.61
CA TRP A 104 16.03 -5.54 -50.28
C TRP A 104 17.45 -5.34 -50.84
N LYS A 105 18.49 -5.61 -50.05
CA LYS A 105 19.90 -5.55 -50.50
C LYS A 105 20.18 -6.54 -51.64
N LYS A 106 19.64 -7.75 -51.59
CA LYS A 106 19.75 -8.71 -52.70
C LYS A 106 19.06 -8.22 -53.98
N LYS A 107 17.89 -7.59 -53.87
CA LYS A 107 17.17 -7.02 -55.01
C LYS A 107 17.94 -5.86 -55.65
N LYS A 108 18.53 -4.97 -54.85
CA LYS A 108 19.33 -3.83 -55.33
C LYS A 108 20.63 -4.25 -56.04
N ARG A 109 21.20 -5.42 -55.73
CA ARG A 109 22.39 -5.97 -56.41
C ARG A 109 22.10 -6.64 -57.77
N ARG A 110 20.83 -6.80 -58.15
CA ARG A 110 20.40 -7.41 -59.43
C ARG A 110 19.98 -6.38 -60.49
N TYR A 111 19.99 -5.10 -60.14
CA TYR A 111 19.86 -3.95 -61.05
C TYR A 111 21.20 -3.21 -61.06
#